data_AF-A0A4Y4DAW1-F1
#
_entry.id   AF-A0A4Y4DAW1-F1
#
_cell.length_a   1.000
_cell.length_b   1.000
_cell.length_c   1.000
_cell.angle_alpha   90.00
_cell.angle_beta   90.00
_cell.angle_gamma   90.00
#
_symmetry.space_group_name_H-M   'P 1'
#
loop_
_entity.id
_entity.type
_entity.pdbx_description
1 polymer ?
#
loop_
_entity_poly.entity_id
_entity_poly.type
_entity_poly.pdbx_seq_one_letter_code
_entity_poly.pdbx_strand_id
1 'polypeptide(L)'
;MTCHHWGMTNPAQYTSPSPGGSPWQLPQLRHRVAVPLVTVLLTATIGRLLVLSPQVTDGETALLEGLSQHRNALLDTLATAVQFALSNGAVVLVVAALIGWLAVVRRRPLDATGFGILALSGWAAVGLVKVLVNRPRPTFLTGDPLAPVTGSLSFPSSHTGAAVAIVMALTLVASSSRARRRTATWGTVAVVLVAAARVYSGAHFPLDVLAAVPVAFVGVMVGATVANTVVPALAFGFSWQQAGVTQRVLPAAGATAAREDTARTADAARETARGADERRPAHPAAGSVPYGVTAHDDRRSDRAA
;
A
#
# COMPACT_ATOMS: atom_id res chain seq x y z
N MET A 1 50.01 -4.25 24.36
CA MET A 1 49.47 -4.78 23.10
C MET A 1 48.58 -5.97 23.43
N THR A 2 47.27 -5.75 23.51
CA THR A 2 46.28 -6.78 23.88
C THR A 2 45.28 -6.90 22.74
N CYS A 3 45.36 -7.99 21.99
CA CYS A 3 44.43 -8.33 20.92
C CYS A 3 43.15 -8.93 21.53
N HIS A 4 42.02 -8.25 21.36
CA HIS A 4 40.70 -8.78 21.63
C HIS A 4 40.24 -9.68 20.47
N HIS A 5 39.91 -10.92 20.79
CA HIS A 5 39.26 -11.88 19.90
C HIS A 5 37.74 -11.72 20.07
N TRP A 6 37.05 -11.26 19.03
CA TRP A 6 35.59 -11.14 19.02
C TRP A 6 34.95 -12.50 18.73
N GLY A 7 34.20 -13.02 19.69
CA GLY A 7 33.28 -14.13 19.49
C GLY A 7 32.08 -13.69 18.65
N MET A 8 31.80 -14.43 17.58
CA MET A 8 30.56 -14.28 16.81
C MET A 8 29.39 -14.83 17.62
N THR A 9 28.66 -13.95 18.30
CA THR A 9 27.31 -14.26 18.80
C THR A 9 26.28 -13.80 17.78
N ASN A 10 25.55 -14.76 17.25
CA ASN A 10 24.37 -14.56 16.41
C ASN A 10 23.23 -13.98 17.27
N PRO A 11 22.63 -12.82 16.98
CA PRO A 11 21.34 -12.43 17.53
C PRO A 11 20.26 -12.77 16.48
N ALA A 12 19.52 -13.85 16.71
CA ALA A 12 18.17 -13.78 17.31
C ALA A 12 17.11 -13.15 16.38
N GLN A 13 16.37 -14.03 15.72
CA GLN A 13 14.91 -14.00 15.55
C GLN A 13 14.23 -12.61 15.46
N TYR A 14 13.98 -12.14 14.24
CA TYR A 14 13.03 -11.06 13.99
C TYR A 14 11.61 -11.62 13.76
N THR A 15 10.80 -11.65 14.81
CA THR A 15 9.34 -11.69 14.70
C THR A 15 8.69 -10.65 15.63
N SER A 16 8.17 -9.59 14.98
CA SER A 16 7.12 -8.64 15.41
C SER A 16 7.45 -7.60 16.50
N PRO A 17 6.73 -6.47 16.56
CA PRO A 17 6.33 -5.52 15.50
C PRO A 17 6.96 -4.12 15.77
N SER A 18 7.51 -3.42 14.77
CA SER A 18 8.16 -2.12 15.04
C SER A 18 7.15 -0.97 15.17
N PRO A 19 7.16 -0.21 16.28
CA PRO A 19 6.42 1.03 16.42
C PRO A 19 7.18 2.18 15.72
N GLY A 20 6.91 2.34 14.43
CA GLY A 20 7.41 3.43 13.59
C GLY A 20 6.87 3.26 12.17
N GLY A 21 5.78 3.98 11.84
CA GLY A 21 4.96 3.77 10.64
C GLY A 21 5.76 3.78 9.34
N SER A 22 5.35 3.12 8.27
CA SER A 22 4.14 2.41 7.85
C SER A 22 4.64 1.31 6.90
N PRO A 23 4.34 0.01 7.10
CA PRO A 23 4.79 -0.99 6.16
C PRO A 23 3.86 -0.92 4.96
N TRP A 24 4.32 -0.29 3.88
CA TRP A 24 3.69 -0.42 2.57
C TRP A 24 3.48 -1.92 2.28
N GLN A 25 2.25 -2.39 2.42
CA GLN A 25 1.91 -3.81 2.27
C GLN A 25 0.50 -3.93 1.69
N LEU A 26 0.45 -4.42 0.46
CA LEU A 26 -0.77 -4.72 -0.27
C LEU A 26 -1.20 -6.16 -0.02
N PRO A 27 -2.51 -6.47 -0.13
CA PRO A 27 -3.01 -7.83 -0.03
C PRO A 27 -2.35 -8.72 -1.08
N GLN A 28 -2.20 -10.00 -0.76
CA GLN A 28 -1.59 -10.99 -1.63
C GLN A 28 -2.46 -12.23 -1.73
N LEU A 29 -2.40 -12.94 -2.86
CA LEU A 29 -3.05 -14.23 -3.00
C LEU A 29 -2.34 -15.26 -2.12
N ARG A 30 -3.11 -16.20 -1.54
CA ARG A 30 -2.54 -17.35 -0.82
C ARG A 30 -1.59 -18.16 -1.71
N HIS A 31 -1.97 -18.35 -2.97
CA HIS A 31 -1.16 -19.04 -3.98
C HIS A 31 -0.74 -18.06 -5.08
N ARG A 32 0.36 -17.34 -4.85
CA ARG A 32 0.82 -16.21 -5.68
C ARG A 32 1.23 -16.58 -7.11
N VAL A 33 1.55 -17.86 -7.35
CA VAL A 33 1.95 -18.38 -8.67
C VAL A 33 0.83 -19.23 -9.28
N ALA A 34 0.32 -20.20 -8.53
CA ALA A 34 -0.64 -21.16 -9.07
C ALA A 34 -1.97 -20.51 -9.51
N VAL A 35 -2.51 -19.56 -8.74
CA VAL A 35 -3.78 -18.91 -9.11
C VAL A 35 -3.65 -18.08 -10.40
N PRO A 36 -2.68 -17.14 -10.52
CA PRO A 36 -2.50 -16.42 -11.77
C PRO A 36 -2.23 -17.34 -12.98
N LEU A 37 -1.39 -18.36 -12.80
CA LEU A 37 -1.08 -19.32 -13.86
C LEU A 37 -2.33 -20.07 -14.33
N VAL A 38 -3.09 -20.66 -13.40
CA VAL A 38 -4.32 -21.38 -13.72
C VAL A 38 -5.35 -20.45 -14.37
N THR A 39 -5.52 -19.22 -13.88
CA THR A 39 -6.46 -18.26 -14.49
C THR A 39 -6.04 -17.91 -15.91
N VAL A 40 -4.76 -17.59 -16.15
CA VAL A 40 -4.26 -17.28 -17.50
C VAL A 40 -4.44 -18.46 -18.44
N LEU A 41 -4.06 -19.68 -18.02
CA LEU A 41 -4.20 -20.88 -18.84
C LEU A 41 -5.66 -21.23 -19.11
N LEU A 42 -6.52 -21.13 -18.11
CA LEU A 42 -7.95 -21.39 -18.25
C LEU A 42 -8.60 -20.38 -19.20
N THR A 43 -8.32 -19.08 -19.02
CA THR A 43 -8.87 -18.04 -19.91
C THR A 43 -8.32 -18.17 -21.33
N ALA A 44 -7.04 -18.53 -21.50
CA ALA A 44 -6.48 -18.78 -22.82
C ALA A 44 -7.11 -20.02 -23.49
N THR A 45 -7.34 -21.09 -22.72
CA THR A 45 -8.01 -22.30 -23.19
C THR A 45 -9.45 -22.00 -23.62
N ILE A 46 -10.23 -21.31 -22.78
CA ILE A 46 -11.59 -20.87 -23.11
C ILE A 46 -11.57 -20.00 -24.37
N GLY A 47 -10.68 -19.01 -24.43
CA GLY A 47 -10.52 -18.16 -25.61
C GLY A 47 -10.23 -18.96 -26.88
N ARG A 48 -9.38 -19.99 -26.79
CA ARG A 48 -9.08 -20.88 -27.92
C ARG A 48 -10.28 -21.73 -28.32
N LEU A 49 -11.06 -22.22 -27.37
CA LEU A 49 -12.32 -22.93 -27.65
C LEU A 49 -13.34 -22.03 -28.34
N LEU A 50 -13.45 -20.75 -27.95
CA LEU A 50 -14.32 -19.79 -28.62
C LEU A 50 -13.93 -19.55 -30.08
N VAL A 51 -12.63 -19.48 -30.37
CA VAL A 51 -12.10 -19.38 -31.75
C VAL A 51 -12.51 -20.58 -32.60
N LEU A 52 -12.57 -21.77 -32.00
CA LEU A 52 -12.88 -23.03 -32.69
C LEU A 52 -14.38 -23.36 -32.72
N SER A 53 -15.24 -22.48 -32.19
CA SER A 53 -16.67 -22.72 -32.05
C SER A 53 -17.49 -21.73 -32.88
N PRO A 54 -17.73 -22.02 -34.18
CA PRO A 54 -18.50 -21.14 -35.07
C PRO A 54 -19.86 -20.76 -34.49
N GLN A 55 -20.60 -21.71 -33.91
CA GLN A 55 -21.94 -21.49 -33.38
C GLN A 55 -21.99 -20.41 -32.29
N VAL A 56 -20.94 -20.32 -31.46
CA VAL A 56 -20.85 -19.32 -30.41
C VAL A 56 -20.47 -17.96 -31.01
N THR A 57 -19.52 -17.95 -31.93
CA THR A 57 -19.10 -16.71 -32.62
C THR A 57 -20.25 -16.12 -33.44
N ASP A 58 -21.03 -16.95 -34.13
CA ASP A 58 -22.21 -16.54 -34.90
C ASP A 58 -23.29 -15.97 -33.97
N GLY A 59 -23.55 -16.63 -32.83
CA GLY A 59 -24.50 -16.15 -31.83
C GLY A 59 -24.09 -14.80 -31.22
N GLU A 60 -22.81 -14.63 -30.88
CA GLU A 60 -22.30 -13.33 -30.40
C GLU A 60 -22.35 -12.26 -31.50
N THR A 61 -22.09 -12.61 -32.76
CA THR A 61 -22.19 -11.68 -33.90
C THR A 61 -23.64 -11.23 -34.13
N ALA A 62 -24.59 -12.16 -34.13
CA ALA A 62 -26.02 -11.85 -34.27
C ALA A 62 -26.54 -10.94 -33.14
N LEU A 63 -26.05 -11.13 -31.91
CA LEU A 63 -26.32 -10.22 -30.80
C LEU A 63 -25.82 -8.80 -31.10
N LEU A 64 -24.57 -8.66 -31.56
CA LEU A 64 -23.99 -7.36 -31.89
C LEU A 64 -24.73 -6.68 -33.06
N GLU A 65 -25.15 -7.44 -34.06
CA GLU A 65 -25.97 -6.95 -35.18
C GLU A 65 -27.34 -6.49 -34.69
N GLY A 66 -28.01 -7.24 -33.81
CA GLY A 66 -29.28 -6.83 -33.19
C GLY A 66 -29.15 -5.54 -32.37
N LEU A 67 -28.05 -5.36 -31.64
CA LEU A 67 -27.75 -4.10 -30.94
C LEU A 67 -27.52 -2.95 -31.92
N SER A 68 -26.89 -3.21 -33.07
CA SER A 68 -26.63 -2.19 -34.09
C SER A 68 -27.91 -1.58 -34.67
N GLN A 69 -29.00 -2.35 -34.73
CA GLN A 69 -30.31 -1.88 -35.19
C GLN A 69 -30.96 -0.86 -34.25
N HIS A 70 -30.49 -0.79 -32.99
CA HIS A 70 -31.01 0.12 -31.96
C HIS A 70 -30.05 1.29 -31.69
N ARG A 71 -29.14 1.58 -32.63
CA ARG A 71 -28.18 2.69 -32.49
C ARG A 71 -28.88 4.05 -32.44
N ASN A 72 -28.30 4.96 -31.68
CA ASN A 72 -28.71 6.37 -31.66
C ASN A 72 -27.50 7.28 -31.40
N ALA A 73 -27.63 8.54 -31.81
CA ALA A 73 -26.53 9.50 -31.78
C ALA A 73 -25.92 9.72 -30.38
N LEU A 74 -26.73 9.67 -29.32
CA LEU A 74 -26.24 9.85 -27.95
C LEU A 74 -25.35 8.68 -27.53
N LEU A 75 -25.85 7.45 -27.66
CA LEU A 75 -25.10 6.26 -27.28
C LEU A 75 -23.86 6.06 -28.17
N ASP A 76 -23.96 6.40 -29.46
CA ASP A 76 -22.82 6.37 -30.39
C ASP A 76 -21.71 7.34 -29.98
N THR A 77 -22.09 8.56 -29.61
CA THR A 77 -21.15 9.58 -29.12
C THR A 77 -20.47 9.11 -27.83
N LEU A 78 -21.24 8.58 -26.87
CA LEU A 78 -20.70 8.07 -25.61
C LEU A 78 -19.76 6.88 -25.83
N ALA A 79 -20.14 5.93 -26.68
CA ALA A 79 -19.31 4.76 -26.97
C ALA A 79 -18.01 5.15 -27.68
N THR A 80 -18.08 6.10 -28.61
CA THR A 80 -16.91 6.64 -29.32
C THR A 80 -15.99 7.40 -28.37
N ALA A 81 -16.55 8.21 -27.47
CA ALA A 81 -15.77 8.91 -26.45
C ALA A 81 -15.03 7.93 -25.53
N VAL A 82 -15.68 6.85 -25.09
CA VAL A 82 -15.04 5.78 -24.31
C VAL A 82 -13.93 5.09 -25.10
N GLN A 83 -14.16 4.79 -26.38
CA GLN A 83 -13.16 4.20 -27.28
C GLN A 83 -11.93 5.10 -27.42
N PHE A 84 -12.11 6.41 -27.55
CA PHE A 84 -11.00 7.35 -27.64
C PHE A 84 -10.25 7.48 -26.30
N ALA A 85 -10.99 7.68 -25.21
CA ALA A 85 -10.45 7.90 -23.87
C ALA A 85 -9.69 6.69 -23.31
N LEU A 86 -10.02 5.47 -23.76
CA LEU A 86 -9.32 4.24 -23.38
C LEU A 86 -8.57 3.57 -24.55
N SER A 87 -8.27 4.32 -25.61
CA SER A 87 -7.30 3.87 -26.61
C SER A 87 -5.96 3.53 -25.94
N ASN A 88 -5.16 2.65 -26.54
CA ASN A 88 -3.89 2.23 -25.91
C ASN A 88 -2.98 3.42 -25.56
N GLY A 89 -2.91 4.43 -26.43
CA GLY A 89 -2.18 5.67 -26.14
C GLY A 89 -2.81 6.47 -25.00
N ALA A 90 -4.14 6.63 -24.99
CA ALA A 90 -4.83 7.34 -23.92
C ALA A 90 -4.70 6.63 -22.55
N VAL A 91 -4.71 5.29 -22.51
CA VAL A 91 -4.47 4.51 -21.28
C VAL A 91 -3.09 4.82 -20.70
N VAL A 92 -2.05 4.88 -21.53
CA VAL A 92 -0.69 5.27 -21.09
C VAL A 92 -0.71 6.67 -20.48
N LEU A 93 -1.38 7.63 -21.14
CA LEU A 93 -1.50 9.00 -20.64
C LEU A 93 -2.30 9.06 -19.32
N VAL A 94 -3.38 8.31 -19.19
CA VAL A 94 -4.19 8.23 -17.95
C VAL A 94 -3.36 7.64 -16.81
N VAL A 95 -2.64 6.55 -17.05
CA VAL A 95 -1.76 5.94 -16.03
C VAL A 95 -0.67 6.92 -15.63
N ALA A 96 0.01 7.57 -16.59
CA ALA A 96 1.03 8.57 -16.32
C ALA A 96 0.49 9.78 -15.54
N ALA A 97 -0.70 10.27 -15.91
CA ALA A 97 -1.36 11.38 -15.23
C ALA A 97 -1.75 11.02 -13.79
N LEU A 98 -2.25 9.80 -13.54
CA LEU A 98 -2.57 9.31 -12.19
C LEU A 98 -1.31 9.11 -11.34
N ILE A 99 -0.21 8.61 -11.92
CA ILE A 99 1.10 8.56 -11.26
C ILE A 99 1.55 9.97 -10.88
N GLY A 100 1.53 10.92 -11.83
CA GLY A 100 1.92 12.31 -11.59
C GLY A 100 1.05 12.99 -10.54
N TRP A 101 -0.27 12.78 -10.59
CA TRP A 101 -1.20 13.29 -9.59
C TRP A 101 -0.92 12.73 -8.19
N LEU A 102 -0.72 11.41 -8.07
CA LEU A 102 -0.36 10.79 -6.78
C LEU A 102 1.00 11.28 -6.26
N ALA A 103 2.02 11.31 -7.12
CA ALA A 103 3.39 11.65 -6.74
C ALA A 103 3.56 13.14 -6.43
N VAL A 104 3.02 14.04 -7.26
CA VAL A 104 3.29 15.48 -7.19
C VAL A 104 2.20 16.24 -6.44
N VAL A 105 0.92 15.99 -6.77
CA VAL A 105 -0.20 16.74 -6.20
C VAL A 105 -0.57 16.19 -4.82
N ARG A 106 -0.70 14.87 -4.70
CA ARG A 106 -1.01 14.22 -3.41
C ARG A 106 0.22 14.01 -2.54
N ARG A 107 1.42 14.16 -3.11
CA ARG A 107 2.73 13.92 -2.44
C ARG A 107 2.83 12.53 -1.82
N ARG A 108 2.41 11.52 -2.58
CA ARG A 108 2.44 10.10 -2.21
C ARG A 108 3.21 9.29 -3.23
N PRO A 109 4.55 9.42 -3.28
CA PRO A 109 5.38 8.72 -4.27
C PRO A 109 5.31 7.18 -4.12
N LEU A 110 5.08 6.67 -2.90
CA LEU A 110 4.86 5.23 -2.67
C LEU A 110 3.56 4.76 -3.31
N ASP A 111 2.43 5.44 -3.03
CA ASP A 111 1.14 5.17 -3.66
C ASP A 111 1.23 5.24 -5.19
N ALA A 112 1.95 6.24 -5.72
CA ALA A 112 2.14 6.43 -7.15
C ALA A 112 2.92 5.28 -7.80
N THR A 113 4.02 4.86 -7.19
CA THR A 113 4.84 3.74 -7.66
C THR A 113 4.06 2.43 -7.60
N GLY A 114 3.38 2.19 -6.48
CA GLY A 114 2.48 1.06 -6.30
C GLY A 114 1.39 1.02 -7.37
N PHE A 115 0.66 2.11 -7.54
CA PHE A 115 -0.38 2.25 -8.56
C PHE A 115 0.15 1.90 -9.95
N GLY A 116 1.31 2.44 -10.33
CA GLY A 116 1.95 2.15 -11.61
C GLY A 116 2.24 0.67 -11.81
N ILE A 117 2.90 0.02 -10.83
CA ILE A 117 3.20 -1.42 -10.89
C ILE A 117 1.91 -2.24 -11.03
N LEU A 118 0.89 -1.95 -10.22
CA LEU A 118 -0.37 -2.67 -10.20
C LEU A 118 -1.13 -2.53 -11.54
N ALA A 119 -1.34 -1.29 -11.99
CA ALA A 119 -2.11 -1.00 -13.20
C ALA A 119 -1.44 -1.59 -14.45
N LEU A 120 -0.11 -1.43 -14.57
CA LEU A 120 0.65 -1.97 -15.70
C LEU A 120 0.69 -3.50 -15.68
N SER A 121 0.81 -4.14 -14.51
CA SER A 121 0.81 -5.61 -14.41
C SER A 121 -0.55 -6.20 -14.82
N GLY A 122 -1.65 -5.58 -14.39
CA GLY A 122 -3.00 -5.97 -14.81
C GLY A 122 -3.21 -5.84 -16.31
N TRP A 123 -2.79 -4.71 -16.88
CA TRP A 123 -2.93 -4.47 -18.32
C TRP A 123 -2.02 -5.37 -19.16
N ALA A 124 -0.79 -5.62 -18.71
CA ALA A 124 0.15 -6.53 -19.37
C ALA A 124 -0.36 -7.97 -19.38
N ALA A 125 -0.97 -8.45 -18.29
CA ALA A 125 -1.56 -9.79 -18.24
C ALA A 125 -2.67 -9.98 -19.30
N VAL A 126 -3.49 -8.96 -19.51
CA VAL A 126 -4.52 -8.94 -20.56
C VAL A 126 -3.88 -8.97 -21.95
N GLY A 127 -2.80 -8.22 -22.15
CA GLY A 127 -1.99 -8.25 -23.38
C GLY A 127 -1.37 -9.62 -23.66
N LEU A 128 -0.86 -10.30 -22.63
CA LEU A 128 -0.29 -11.64 -22.74
C LEU A 128 -1.35 -12.65 -23.23
N VAL A 129 -2.52 -12.71 -22.58
CA VAL A 129 -3.60 -13.62 -23.00
C VAL A 129 -4.09 -13.28 -24.41
N LYS A 130 -4.08 -12.00 -24.78
CA LYS A 130 -4.47 -11.57 -26.12
C LYS A 130 -3.58 -12.18 -27.21
N VAL A 131 -2.27 -12.19 -27.00
CA VAL A 131 -1.32 -12.83 -27.93
C VAL A 131 -1.49 -14.35 -27.94
N LEU A 132 -1.77 -14.98 -26.80
CA LEU A 132 -1.95 -16.44 -26.70
C LEU A 132 -3.19 -16.96 -27.43
N VAL A 133 -4.30 -16.22 -27.37
CA VAL A 133 -5.60 -16.68 -27.93
C VAL A 133 -5.73 -16.36 -29.41
N ASN A 134 -5.27 -15.17 -29.81
CA ASN A 134 -5.30 -14.71 -31.20
C ASN A 134 -6.72 -14.71 -31.83
N ARG A 135 -7.77 -14.40 -31.05
CA ARG A 135 -9.17 -14.40 -31.55
C ARG A 135 -9.42 -13.22 -32.49
N PRO A 136 -9.97 -13.43 -33.70
CA PRO A 136 -10.34 -12.35 -34.61
C PRO A 136 -11.49 -11.52 -34.04
N ARG A 137 -11.53 -10.23 -34.41
CA ARG A 137 -12.60 -9.29 -34.03
C ARG A 137 -13.92 -9.61 -34.75
N PRO A 138 -15.07 -9.14 -34.22
CA PRO A 138 -16.34 -9.24 -34.92
C PRO A 138 -16.24 -8.61 -36.32
N THR A 139 -16.65 -9.37 -37.33
CA THR A 139 -16.83 -8.89 -38.71
C THR A 139 -18.32 -8.79 -38.98
N PHE A 140 -18.81 -7.59 -39.25
CA PHE A 140 -20.23 -7.35 -39.50
C PHE A 140 -20.58 -7.66 -40.95
N LEU A 141 -21.69 -8.35 -41.18
CA LEU A 141 -22.15 -8.68 -42.55
C LEU A 141 -23.07 -7.59 -43.12
N THR A 142 -23.75 -6.82 -42.26
CA THR A 142 -24.86 -5.92 -42.66
C THR A 142 -24.77 -4.49 -42.13
N GLY A 143 -23.67 -4.09 -41.48
CA GLY A 143 -23.48 -2.70 -41.04
C GLY A 143 -22.05 -2.40 -40.61
N ASP A 144 -21.59 -1.16 -40.78
CA ASP A 144 -20.23 -0.81 -40.39
C ASP A 144 -20.08 -0.78 -38.85
N PRO A 145 -18.97 -1.32 -38.30
CA PRO A 145 -18.63 -1.10 -36.89
C PRO A 145 -18.55 0.40 -36.62
N LEU A 146 -18.98 0.82 -35.43
CA LEU A 146 -19.03 2.25 -35.08
C LEU A 146 -17.64 2.93 -35.15
N ALA A 147 -16.57 2.15 -35.07
CA ALA A 147 -15.21 2.59 -35.32
C ALA A 147 -14.44 1.53 -36.13
N PRO A 148 -13.50 1.95 -37.00
CA PRO A 148 -12.69 1.00 -37.77
C PRO A 148 -11.93 0.07 -36.83
N VAL A 149 -12.02 -1.23 -37.11
CA VAL A 149 -11.33 -2.28 -36.35
C VAL A 149 -9.84 -2.24 -36.71
N THR A 150 -9.10 -1.31 -36.12
CA THR A 150 -7.65 -1.23 -36.30
C THR A 150 -6.96 -2.15 -35.29
N GLY A 151 -6.44 -3.28 -35.77
CA GLY A 151 -5.73 -4.30 -34.98
C GLY A 151 -6.45 -5.65 -34.94
N SER A 152 -5.68 -6.73 -35.10
CA SER A 152 -6.17 -8.06 -35.47
C SER A 152 -6.89 -8.85 -34.37
N LEU A 153 -6.78 -8.47 -33.08
CA LEU A 153 -7.14 -9.36 -31.96
C LEU A 153 -8.24 -8.82 -31.03
N SER A 154 -9.25 -9.65 -30.75
CA SER A 154 -10.43 -9.32 -29.96
C SER A 154 -10.27 -9.70 -28.49
N PHE A 155 -9.97 -10.96 -28.20
CA PHE A 155 -10.03 -11.56 -26.87
C PHE A 155 -8.68 -11.45 -26.14
N PRO A 156 -8.67 -11.18 -24.82
CA PRO A 156 -9.71 -10.48 -24.06
C PRO A 156 -9.73 -8.97 -24.37
N SER A 157 -10.81 -8.27 -23.98
CA SER A 157 -10.95 -6.82 -24.19
C SER A 157 -9.86 -6.03 -23.45
N SER A 158 -8.97 -5.36 -24.19
CA SER A 158 -7.88 -4.55 -23.60
C SER A 158 -8.40 -3.32 -22.87
N HIS A 159 -9.49 -2.71 -23.35
CA HIS A 159 -10.07 -1.50 -22.75
C HIS A 159 -10.73 -1.82 -21.42
N THR A 160 -11.50 -2.90 -21.38
CA THR A 160 -12.11 -3.41 -20.14
C THR A 160 -11.02 -3.84 -19.16
N GLY A 161 -10.00 -4.57 -19.64
CA GLY A 161 -8.86 -4.99 -18.84
C GLY A 161 -8.09 -3.82 -18.22
N ALA A 162 -7.81 -2.77 -19.01
CA ALA A 162 -7.17 -1.56 -18.52
C ALA A 162 -8.03 -0.84 -17.46
N ALA A 163 -9.34 -0.69 -17.72
CA ALA A 163 -10.26 -0.08 -16.76
C ALA A 163 -10.30 -0.84 -15.42
N VAL A 164 -10.39 -2.18 -15.47
CA VAL A 164 -10.33 -3.04 -14.26
C VAL A 164 -9.01 -2.84 -13.53
N ALA A 165 -7.88 -2.89 -14.25
CA ALA A 165 -6.55 -2.74 -13.67
C ALA A 165 -6.36 -1.38 -12.98
N ILE A 166 -6.76 -0.29 -13.64
CA ILE A 166 -6.68 1.08 -13.09
C ILE A 166 -7.57 1.21 -11.85
N VAL A 167 -8.83 0.79 -11.92
CA VAL A 167 -9.78 0.90 -10.81
C VAL A 167 -9.30 0.07 -9.61
N MET A 168 -8.86 -1.17 -9.83
CA MET A 168 -8.31 -2.01 -8.77
C MET A 168 -7.05 -1.40 -8.17
N ALA A 169 -6.11 -0.91 -8.99
CA ALA A 169 -4.89 -0.27 -8.51
C ALA A 169 -5.21 0.95 -7.64
N LEU A 170 -6.08 1.86 -8.10
CA LEU A 170 -6.53 3.01 -7.31
C LEU A 170 -7.23 2.60 -6.02
N THR A 171 -8.03 1.53 -6.05
CA THR A 171 -8.73 0.99 -4.87
C THR A 171 -7.73 0.47 -3.84
N LEU A 172 -6.68 -0.22 -4.30
CA LEU A 172 -5.66 -0.82 -3.42
C LEU A 172 -4.72 0.22 -2.80
N VAL A 173 -4.38 1.29 -3.52
CA VAL A 173 -3.54 2.39 -2.98
C VAL A 173 -4.32 3.49 -2.26
N ALA A 174 -5.65 3.35 -2.14
CA ALA A 174 -6.47 4.37 -1.49
C ALA A 174 -6.18 4.49 0.01
N SER A 175 -5.80 5.69 0.47
CA SER A 175 -5.38 5.92 1.86
C SER A 175 -6.45 5.84 2.94
N SER A 176 -7.74 5.77 2.59
CA SER A 176 -8.81 5.69 3.59
C SER A 176 -9.88 4.71 3.16
N SER A 177 -10.54 4.07 4.14
CA SER A 177 -11.63 3.13 3.87
C SER A 177 -12.79 3.78 3.11
N ARG A 178 -13.04 5.08 3.32
CA ARG A 178 -14.05 5.84 2.57
C ARG A 178 -13.61 6.08 1.12
N ALA A 179 -12.36 6.46 0.89
CA ALA A 179 -11.82 6.64 -0.46
C ALA A 179 -11.84 5.30 -1.21
N ARG A 180 -11.34 4.22 -0.59
CA ARG A 180 -11.36 2.87 -1.14
C ARG A 180 -12.75 2.42 -1.56
N ARG A 181 -13.75 2.58 -0.69
CA ARG A 181 -15.15 2.25 -1.02
C ARG A 181 -15.68 3.09 -2.18
N ARG A 182 -15.47 4.41 -2.18
CA ARG A 182 -15.92 5.29 -3.27
C ARG A 182 -15.26 4.94 -4.60
N THR A 183 -13.95 4.72 -4.60
CA THR A 183 -13.18 4.31 -5.78
C THR A 183 -13.66 2.96 -6.30
N ALA A 184 -13.89 1.99 -5.41
CA ALA A 184 -14.43 0.68 -5.81
C ALA A 184 -15.84 0.81 -6.41
N THR A 185 -16.75 1.54 -5.77
CA THR A 185 -18.13 1.70 -6.25
C THR A 185 -18.18 2.44 -7.58
N TRP A 186 -17.64 3.66 -7.65
CA TRP A 186 -17.69 4.46 -8.88
C TRP A 186 -16.79 3.90 -9.98
N GLY A 187 -15.66 3.29 -9.61
CA GLY A 187 -14.80 2.59 -10.54
C GLY A 187 -15.48 1.35 -11.13
N THR A 188 -16.25 0.60 -10.35
CA THR A 188 -17.03 -0.53 -10.88
C THR A 188 -18.08 -0.05 -11.87
N VAL A 189 -18.79 1.05 -11.57
CA VAL A 189 -19.71 1.68 -12.53
C VAL A 189 -18.97 2.07 -13.81
N ALA A 190 -17.80 2.69 -13.71
CA ALA A 190 -16.99 3.05 -14.86
C ALA A 190 -16.56 1.81 -15.68
N VAL A 191 -16.14 0.71 -15.04
CA VAL A 191 -15.81 -0.55 -15.72
C VAL A 191 -17.02 -1.12 -16.46
N VAL A 192 -18.21 -1.09 -15.85
CA VAL A 192 -19.46 -1.56 -16.47
C VAL A 192 -19.82 -0.68 -17.68
N LEU A 193 -19.68 0.64 -17.57
CA LEU A 193 -19.92 1.55 -18.69
C LEU A 193 -18.93 1.33 -19.84
N VAL A 194 -17.65 1.09 -19.52
CA VAL A 194 -16.64 0.74 -20.52
C VAL A 194 -16.99 -0.58 -21.19
N ALA A 195 -17.30 -1.62 -20.42
CA ALA A 195 -17.72 -2.92 -20.90
C ALA A 195 -18.93 -2.81 -21.84
N ALA A 196 -19.98 -2.09 -21.43
CA ALA A 196 -21.17 -1.85 -22.23
C ALA A 196 -20.83 -1.12 -23.54
N ALA A 197 -20.01 -0.07 -23.49
CA ALA A 197 -19.57 0.65 -24.69
C ALA A 197 -18.79 -0.24 -25.67
N ARG A 198 -17.97 -1.20 -25.19
CA ARG A 198 -17.23 -2.14 -26.05
C ARG A 198 -18.16 -3.08 -26.81
N VAL A 199 -19.21 -3.57 -26.16
CA VAL A 199 -20.21 -4.44 -26.78
C VAL A 199 -21.12 -3.62 -27.70
N TYR A 200 -21.63 -2.48 -27.24
CA TYR A 200 -22.50 -1.60 -28.02
C TYR A 200 -21.86 -1.10 -29.32
N SER A 201 -20.58 -0.70 -29.27
CA SER A 201 -19.84 -0.28 -30.48
C SER A 201 -19.58 -1.43 -31.47
N GLY A 202 -19.80 -2.67 -31.06
CA GLY A 202 -19.48 -3.85 -31.86
C GLY A 202 -17.98 -4.18 -31.90
N ALA A 203 -17.16 -3.51 -31.07
CA ALA A 203 -15.71 -3.66 -31.13
C ALA A 203 -15.20 -4.95 -30.48
N HIS A 204 -15.98 -5.56 -29.58
CA HIS A 204 -15.69 -6.81 -28.89
C HIS A 204 -16.94 -7.64 -28.66
N PHE A 205 -16.74 -8.95 -28.65
CA PHE A 205 -17.77 -9.88 -28.22
C PHE A 205 -17.99 -9.80 -26.69
N PRO A 206 -19.20 -10.08 -26.17
CA PRO A 206 -19.47 -10.09 -24.73
C PRO A 206 -18.50 -10.96 -23.94
N LEU A 207 -18.13 -12.15 -24.45
CA LEU A 207 -17.18 -13.03 -23.78
C LEU A 207 -15.76 -12.46 -23.71
N ASP A 208 -15.35 -11.64 -24.68
CA ASP A 208 -14.05 -10.95 -24.65
C ASP A 208 -13.99 -9.96 -23.46
N VAL A 209 -15.12 -9.29 -23.21
CA VAL A 209 -15.27 -8.29 -22.13
C VAL A 209 -15.28 -8.97 -20.77
N LEU A 210 -16.03 -10.07 -20.63
CA LEU A 210 -16.10 -10.85 -19.39
C LEU A 210 -14.75 -11.48 -19.04
N ALA A 211 -14.05 -12.04 -20.03
CA ALA A 211 -12.74 -12.67 -19.83
C ALA A 211 -11.64 -11.70 -19.39
N ALA A 212 -11.77 -10.41 -19.70
CA ALA A 212 -10.79 -9.40 -19.30
C ALA A 212 -10.71 -9.19 -17.79
N VAL A 213 -11.83 -9.38 -17.06
CA VAL A 213 -11.92 -9.12 -15.62
C VAL A 213 -11.02 -10.04 -14.79
N PRO A 214 -11.13 -11.39 -14.86
CA PRO A 214 -10.28 -12.27 -14.07
C PRO A 214 -8.80 -12.16 -14.44
N VAL A 215 -8.48 -11.93 -15.73
CA VAL A 215 -7.09 -11.77 -16.19
C VAL A 215 -6.47 -10.49 -15.64
N ALA A 216 -7.17 -9.36 -15.72
CA ALA A 216 -6.71 -8.10 -15.15
C ALA A 216 -6.57 -8.22 -13.62
N PHE A 217 -7.52 -8.88 -12.95
CA PHE A 217 -7.47 -9.12 -11.51
C PHE A 217 -6.20 -9.86 -11.09
N VAL A 218 -5.91 -11.03 -11.71
CA VAL A 218 -4.70 -11.79 -11.33
C VAL A 218 -3.42 -11.05 -11.70
N GLY A 219 -3.41 -10.30 -12.81
CA GLY A 219 -2.28 -9.45 -13.18
C GLY A 219 -2.01 -8.35 -12.15
N VAL A 220 -3.07 -7.69 -11.64
CA VAL A 220 -2.94 -6.71 -10.54
C VAL A 220 -2.40 -7.38 -9.27
N MET A 221 -2.85 -8.60 -8.95
CA MET A 221 -2.39 -9.31 -7.76
C MET A 221 -0.92 -9.78 -7.85
N VAL A 222 -0.46 -10.16 -9.05
CA VAL A 222 0.96 -10.37 -9.32
C VAL A 222 1.72 -9.05 -9.13
N GLY A 223 1.20 -7.96 -9.68
CA GLY A 223 1.74 -6.61 -9.47
C GLY A 223 1.81 -6.21 -8.00
N ALA A 224 0.81 -6.57 -7.19
CA ALA A 224 0.82 -6.33 -5.74
C ALA A 224 1.94 -7.10 -5.02
N THR A 225 2.23 -8.32 -5.47
CA THR A 225 3.37 -9.11 -4.96
C THR A 225 4.69 -8.41 -5.26
N VAL A 226 4.86 -7.92 -6.49
CA VAL A 226 6.04 -7.15 -6.92
C VAL A 226 6.13 -5.80 -6.20
N ALA A 227 5.03 -5.08 -6.06
CA ALA A 227 5.00 -3.77 -5.41
C ALA A 227 5.38 -3.87 -3.92
N ASN A 228 5.06 -4.99 -3.26
CA ASN A 228 5.46 -5.23 -1.87
C ASN A 228 6.96 -5.45 -1.67
N THR A 229 7.72 -5.75 -2.74
CA THR A 229 9.18 -5.83 -2.69
C THR A 229 9.84 -4.55 -3.21
N VAL A 230 9.33 -4.02 -4.32
CA VAL A 230 9.94 -2.88 -5.03
C VAL A 230 9.71 -1.56 -4.30
N VAL A 231 8.48 -1.29 -3.84
CA VAL A 231 8.15 0.03 -3.28
C VAL A 231 8.92 0.29 -1.97
N PRO A 232 9.01 -0.64 -1.00
CA PRO A 232 9.83 -0.43 0.19
C PRO A 232 11.33 -0.25 -0.13
N ALA A 233 11.86 -1.00 -1.10
CA ALA A 233 13.26 -0.88 -1.51
C ALA A 233 13.57 0.50 -2.12
N LEU A 234 12.68 1.03 -2.95
CA LEU A 234 12.80 2.38 -3.50
C LEU A 234 12.63 3.45 -2.41
N ALA A 235 11.70 3.25 -1.47
CA ALA A 235 11.51 4.16 -0.35
C ALA A 235 12.79 4.32 0.49
N PHE A 236 13.47 3.20 0.76
CA PHE A 236 14.75 3.17 1.46
C PHE A 236 15.85 3.87 0.67
N GLY A 237 16.01 3.52 -0.62
CA GLY A 237 17.07 4.07 -1.47
C GLY A 237 16.95 5.57 -1.74
N PHE A 238 15.73 6.10 -1.87
CA PHE A 238 15.47 7.51 -2.16
C PHE A 238 15.10 8.34 -0.92
N SER A 239 15.19 7.77 0.29
CA SER A 239 14.83 8.44 1.55
C SER A 239 13.43 9.08 1.54
N TRP A 240 12.47 8.47 0.84
CA TRP A 240 11.12 8.99 0.74
C TRP A 240 10.44 8.96 2.13
N GLN A 241 10.41 10.11 2.78
CA GLN A 241 9.74 10.32 4.07
C GLN A 241 8.25 10.01 3.92
N GLN A 242 7.74 9.14 4.78
CA GLN A 242 6.31 8.86 4.84
C GLN A 242 5.61 10.01 5.57
N ALA A 243 4.80 10.79 4.85
CA ALA A 243 3.97 11.80 5.46
C ALA A 243 2.99 11.15 6.45
N GLY A 244 3.24 11.30 7.76
CA GLY A 244 2.37 10.80 8.84
C GLY A 244 3.07 10.02 9.96
N VAL A 245 4.39 9.83 9.91
CA VAL A 245 5.15 9.20 10.99
C VAL A 245 5.64 10.27 11.95
N THR A 246 4.84 10.62 12.94
CA THR A 246 5.39 11.22 14.17
C THR A 246 6.23 10.15 14.84
N GLN A 247 7.55 10.23 14.73
CA GLN A 247 8.44 9.48 15.59
C GLN A 247 8.08 9.84 17.03
N ARG A 248 7.42 8.93 17.75
CA ARG A 248 7.46 8.97 19.21
C ARG A 248 8.89 8.64 19.57
N VAL A 249 9.69 9.67 19.80
CA VAL A 249 10.98 9.51 20.49
C VAL A 249 10.63 8.96 21.86
N LEU A 250 10.74 7.64 22.02
CA LEU A 250 10.72 7.05 23.35
C LEU A 250 11.91 7.66 24.10
N PRO A 251 11.72 8.20 25.31
CA PRO A 251 12.84 8.70 26.10
C PRO A 251 13.86 7.57 26.22
N ALA A 252 15.13 7.89 25.94
CA ALA A 252 16.21 6.93 25.98
C ALA A 252 16.13 6.12 27.28
N ALA A 253 16.12 4.80 27.18
CA ALA A 253 15.99 3.87 28.31
C ALA A 253 17.06 4.10 29.41
N GLY A 254 18.10 4.89 29.15
CA GLY A 254 19.08 5.34 30.14
C GLY A 254 18.56 6.38 31.13
N ALA A 255 17.50 7.14 30.82
CA ALA A 255 17.00 8.20 31.72
C ALA A 255 16.20 7.64 32.91
N THR A 256 15.49 6.52 32.72
CA THR A 256 14.79 5.80 33.80
C THR A 256 15.77 4.99 34.65
N ALA A 257 16.75 4.34 34.03
CA ALA A 257 17.79 3.61 34.76
C ALA A 257 18.65 4.54 35.63
N ALA A 258 19.04 5.71 35.12
CA ALA A 258 19.82 6.68 35.88
C ALA A 258 19.03 7.27 37.06
N ARG A 259 17.71 7.44 36.94
CA ARG A 259 16.83 7.90 38.03
C ARG A 259 16.60 6.85 39.10
N GLU A 260 16.49 5.58 38.72
CA GLU A 260 16.37 4.48 39.70
C GLU A 260 17.67 4.24 40.46
N ASP A 261 18.82 4.41 39.80
CA ASP A 261 20.13 4.24 40.44
C ASP A 261 20.46 5.39 41.41
N THR A 262 20.06 6.62 41.07
CA THR A 262 20.14 7.77 42.00
C THR A 262 19.16 7.64 43.18
N ALA A 263 17.98 7.04 42.98
CA ALA A 263 17.05 6.77 44.07
C ALA A 263 17.57 5.66 45.01
N ARG A 264 18.11 4.56 44.48
CA ARG A 264 18.69 3.48 45.30
C ARG A 264 19.92 3.91 46.08
N THR A 265 20.79 4.73 45.49
CA THR A 265 21.96 5.27 46.19
C THR A 265 21.56 6.25 47.31
N ALA A 266 20.50 7.04 47.11
CA ALA A 266 19.97 7.93 48.15
C ALA A 266 19.34 7.17 49.32
N ASP A 267 18.61 6.08 49.07
CA ASP A 267 18.03 5.24 50.14
C ASP A 267 19.10 4.46 50.91
N ALA A 268 20.10 3.90 50.21
CA ALA A 268 21.21 3.21 50.86
C ALA A 268 22.01 4.14 51.80
N ALA A 269 22.19 5.41 51.41
CA ALA A 269 22.84 6.43 52.24
C ALA A 269 22.01 6.81 53.49
N ARG A 270 20.67 6.81 53.39
CA ARG A 270 19.77 7.07 54.53
C ARG A 270 19.75 5.92 55.52
N GLU A 271 19.88 4.69 55.04
CA GLU A 271 19.87 3.48 55.86
C GLU A 271 21.19 3.31 56.62
N THR A 272 22.33 3.67 56.01
CA THR A 272 23.63 3.75 56.70
C THR A 272 23.66 4.86 57.75
N ALA A 273 23.03 6.00 57.49
CA ALA A 273 22.90 7.08 58.47
C ALA A 273 22.04 6.68 59.68
N ARG A 274 20.96 5.90 59.47
CA ARG A 274 20.12 5.36 60.56
C ARG A 274 20.82 4.27 61.38
N GLY A 275 21.56 3.37 60.74
CA GLY A 275 22.31 2.31 61.43
C GLY A 275 23.53 2.79 62.22
N ALA A 276 23.99 4.03 61.97
CA ALA A 276 25.06 4.67 62.74
C ALA A 276 24.55 5.32 64.05
N ASP A 277 23.27 5.73 64.09
CA ASP A 277 22.67 6.36 65.28
C ASP A 277 22.28 5.33 66.35
N GLU A 278 21.97 4.08 65.95
CA GLU A 278 21.59 2.98 66.86
C GLU A 278 22.78 2.30 67.58
N ARG A 279 24.04 2.61 67.22
CA ARG A 279 25.25 2.01 67.84
C ARG A 279 25.96 2.92 68.83
N ARG A 280 25.24 3.82 69.50
CA ARG A 280 25.79 4.58 70.64
C ARG A 280 25.59 3.78 71.94
N PRO A 281 26.66 3.38 72.66
CA PRO A 281 26.49 2.70 73.94
C PRO A 281 25.98 3.69 75.01
N ALA A 282 24.99 3.24 75.78
CA ALA A 282 24.41 3.96 76.90
C ALA A 282 25.38 4.04 78.08
N HIS A 283 25.58 5.24 78.64
CA HIS A 283 26.24 5.47 79.92
C HIS A 283 25.18 5.55 81.04
N PRO A 284 25.40 4.99 82.24
CA PRO A 284 24.42 5.01 83.32
C PRO A 284 24.41 6.34 84.07
N ALA A 285 23.25 6.62 84.66
CA ALA A 285 22.89 7.85 85.37
C ALA A 285 23.36 7.89 86.84
N ALA A 286 23.43 9.13 87.36
CA ALA A 286 23.39 9.64 88.76
C ALA A 286 24.58 10.60 88.97
N GLY A 287 24.47 11.80 89.54
CA GLY A 287 23.43 12.55 90.23
C GLY A 287 24.08 13.81 90.82
N SER A 288 23.30 14.64 91.52
CA SER A 288 23.67 15.83 92.33
C SER A 288 23.82 17.20 91.63
N VAL A 289 22.94 18.11 92.08
CA VAL A 289 23.00 19.59 92.11
C VAL A 289 23.73 19.92 93.45
N PRO A 290 24.51 21.02 93.70
CA PRO A 290 24.10 22.41 93.45
C PRO A 290 25.17 23.56 93.35
N TYR A 291 24.68 24.80 93.18
CA TYR A 291 25.22 26.13 93.58
C TYR A 291 26.34 26.88 92.79
N GLY A 292 26.15 28.21 92.66
CA GLY A 292 27.20 29.26 92.57
C GLY A 292 27.31 29.99 91.21
N VAL A 293 26.77 31.20 90.98
CA VAL A 293 27.19 32.57 91.40
C VAL A 293 28.32 33.20 90.53
N THR A 294 27.91 34.21 89.74
CA THR A 294 28.53 35.48 89.30
C THR A 294 29.76 35.59 88.37
N ALA A 295 29.60 36.58 87.46
CA ALA A 295 30.57 37.56 86.93
C ALA A 295 31.56 37.13 85.83
N HIS A 296 31.49 37.74 84.65
CA HIS A 296 32.22 38.99 84.37
C HIS A 296 31.73 39.65 83.06
N ASP A 297 31.52 40.96 83.17
CA ASP A 297 31.40 41.97 82.12
C ASP A 297 32.72 42.06 81.34
N ASP A 298 32.69 42.19 80.01
CA ASP A 298 33.49 43.24 79.39
C ASP A 298 32.99 43.67 78.00
N ARG A 299 33.12 44.97 77.81
CA ARG A 299 32.47 45.80 76.80
C ARG A 299 33.34 46.01 75.56
N ARG A 300 32.70 46.64 74.56
CA ARG A 300 33.24 47.65 73.62
C ARG A 300 34.19 47.11 72.54
N SER A 301 34.31 47.70 71.35
CA SER A 301 33.57 48.68 70.57
C SER A 301 34.29 48.79 69.21
N ASP A 302 33.67 49.53 68.28
CA ASP A 302 34.24 50.22 67.11
C ASP A 302 33.80 49.60 65.77
N ARG A 303 32.78 50.15 65.11
CA ARG A 303 32.67 51.40 64.31
C ARG A 303 33.47 51.39 63.00
N ALA A 304 32.68 51.39 61.92
CA ALA A 304 32.67 52.33 60.80
C ALA A 304 33.89 52.39 59.86
N ALA A 305 33.65 51.97 58.61
CA ALA A 305 33.77 52.81 57.42
C ALA A 305 32.69 52.38 56.41
#